data_AF-A0A5U0PWH2-F1
#
_entry.id   AF-A0A5U0PWH2-F1
#
_cell.length_a   1.000
_cell.length_b   1.000
_cell.length_c   1.000
_cell.angle_alpha   90.00
_cell.angle_beta   90.00
_cell.angle_gamma   90.00
#
_symmetry.space_group_name_H-M   'P 1'
#
loop_
_entity.id
_entity.type
_entity.pdbx_description
1 polymer ?
#
loop_
_entity_poly.entity_id
_entity_poly.type
_entity_poly.pdbx_seq_one_letter_code
_entity_poly.pdbx_strand_id
1 'polypeptide(L)'
;MNGIIMKIKSAKYIQDIDLKNEAGEVVVKFSCETPLNEMDTCYMFTSYFGEVYYEVSDEDFFIRKGAVSEMGGNMRLAASEKSIGLKSGIL
;
A
#
# COMPACT_ATOMS: atom_id res chain seq x y z
N MET A 1 -12.11 -15.07 -11.38
CA MET A 1 -10.90 -14.28 -11.09
C MET A 1 -9.84 -15.25 -10.59
N ASN A 2 -8.77 -15.48 -11.37
CA ASN A 2 -7.56 -16.07 -10.79
C ASN A 2 -7.10 -15.10 -9.71
N GLY A 3 -7.14 -15.53 -8.44
CA GLY A 3 -6.88 -14.66 -7.31
C GLY A 3 -5.50 -14.03 -7.46
N ILE A 4 -5.46 -12.71 -7.64
CA ILE A 4 -4.22 -11.95 -7.61
C ILE A 4 -3.67 -12.06 -6.19
N ILE A 5 -2.54 -12.74 -6.01
CA ILE A 5 -1.91 -12.92 -4.70
C ILE A 5 -0.95 -11.75 -4.48
N MET A 6 -1.49 -10.63 -3.99
CA MET A 6 -0.70 -9.58 -3.34
C MET A 6 -0.64 -9.87 -1.84
N LYS A 7 0.57 -9.82 -1.26
CA LYS A 7 0.76 -9.93 0.18
C LYS A 7 1.47 -8.68 0.70
N ILE A 8 0.79 -7.93 1.57
CA ILE A 8 1.43 -6.82 2.30
C ILE A 8 2.50 -7.41 3.22
N LYS A 9 3.72 -6.88 3.13
CA LYS A 9 4.87 -7.27 3.96
C LYS A 9 5.01 -6.34 5.16
N SER A 10 4.78 -5.05 4.94
CA SER A 10 4.77 -4.04 6.00
C SER A 10 4.10 -2.77 5.51
N ALA A 11 3.40 -2.08 6.40
CA ALA A 11 2.99 -0.69 6.23
C ALA A 11 3.52 0.13 7.41
N LYS A 12 4.11 1.30 7.15
CA LYS A 12 4.65 2.19 8.19
C LYS A 12 4.24 3.62 7.91
N TYR A 13 3.73 4.31 8.92
CA TYR A 13 3.44 5.75 8.84
C TYR A 13 4.73 6.56 8.74
N ILE A 14 4.82 7.40 7.71
CA ILE A 14 5.80 8.49 7.59
C ILE A 14 5.22 9.74 8.26
N GLN A 15 3.94 9.99 8.01
CA GLN A 15 3.17 11.08 8.62
C GLN A 15 1.91 10.49 9.24
N ASP A 16 1.73 10.75 10.54
CA ASP A 16 0.55 10.29 11.27
C ASP A 16 -0.75 10.86 10.67
N ILE A 17 -1.73 9.97 10.50
CA ILE A 17 -3.13 10.37 10.27
C ILE A 17 -3.68 10.90 11.59
N ASP A 18 -4.14 12.15 11.58
CA ASP A 18 -5.04 12.74 12.58
C ASP A 18 -6.37 12.98 11.86
N LEU A 19 -7.51 12.83 12.52
CA LEU A 19 -8.83 13.16 11.95
C LEU A 19 -8.94 14.62 11.49
N LYS A 20 -8.02 15.48 11.92
CA LYS A 20 -7.86 16.87 11.44
C LYS A 20 -7.06 17.00 10.15
N ASN A 21 -6.17 16.05 9.87
CA ASN A 21 -5.41 15.97 8.63
C ASN A 21 -6.12 14.98 7.71
N GLU A 22 -6.76 15.50 6.67
CA GLU A 22 -7.60 14.74 5.73
C GLU A 22 -6.89 13.50 5.14
N ALA A 23 -5.55 13.50 5.13
CA ALA A 23 -4.71 12.37 4.74
C ALA A 23 -3.45 12.22 5.61
N GLY A 24 -2.88 11.01 5.63
CA GLY A 24 -1.54 10.74 6.16
C GLY A 24 -0.72 9.91 5.18
N GLU A 25 0.57 9.75 5.45
CA GLU A 25 1.51 9.14 4.51
C GLU A 25 2.06 7.84 5.07
N VAL A 26 2.10 6.80 4.23
CA VAL A 26 2.60 5.48 4.57
C VAL A 26 3.62 5.00 3.54
N VAL A 27 4.68 4.34 4.00
CA VAL A 27 5.48 3.45 3.15
C VAL A 27 4.87 2.06 3.22
N VAL A 28 4.54 1.49 2.08
CA VAL A 28 4.10 0.09 2.02
C VAL A 28 5.08 -0.74 1.23
N LYS A 29 5.38 -1.92 1.78
CA LYS A 29 6.10 -2.98 1.08
C LYS A 29 5.16 -4.14 0.87
N PHE A 30 5.12 -4.68 -0.33
CA PHE A 30 4.30 -5.81 -0.69
C PHE A 30 5.05 -6.75 -1.63
N SER A 31 4.53 -7.97 -1.76
CA SER A 31 5.01 -8.92 -2.77
C SER A 31 3.85 -9.45 -3.60
N CYS A 32 4.08 -9.67 -4.88
CA CYS A 32 3.15 -10.30 -5.80
C CYS A 32 3.86 -11.40 -6.61
N GLU A 33 3.14 -12.46 -6.98
CA GLU A 33 3.67 -13.50 -7.87
C GLU A 33 3.80 -12.97 -9.31
N THR A 34 2.75 -12.25 -9.75
CA THR A 34 2.67 -11.60 -11.06
C THR A 34 2.75 -10.09 -10.89
N PRO A 35 3.61 -9.39 -11.67
CA PRO A 35 3.60 -7.92 -11.70
C PRO A 35 2.20 -7.40 -12.01
N LEU A 36 1.75 -6.44 -11.24
CA LEU A 36 0.44 -5.81 -11.43
C LEU A 36 0.59 -4.56 -12.28
N ASN A 37 -0.42 -4.29 -13.10
CA ASN A 37 -0.56 -2.96 -13.65
C ASN A 37 -0.97 -1.97 -12.54
N GLU A 38 -0.96 -0.68 -12.87
CA GLU A 38 -1.31 0.39 -11.93
C GLU A 38 -2.73 0.22 -11.36
N MET A 39 -3.72 -0.10 -12.21
CA MET A 39 -5.12 -0.22 -11.80
C MET A 39 -5.35 -1.37 -10.80
N ASP A 40 -4.76 -2.55 -11.07
CA ASP A 40 -4.83 -3.71 -10.17
C ASP A 40 -4.11 -3.43 -8.84
N THR A 41 -3.00 -2.69 -8.90
CA THR A 41 -2.26 -2.24 -7.71
C THR A 41 -3.13 -1.32 -6.85
N CYS A 42 -3.76 -0.31 -7.47
CA CYS A 42 -4.67 0.61 -6.80
C CYS A 42 -5.86 -0.09 -6.16
N TYR A 43 -6.48 -1.04 -6.87
CA TYR A 43 -7.61 -1.80 -6.37
C TYR A 43 -7.25 -2.61 -5.11
N MET A 44 -6.13 -3.33 -5.15
CA MET A 44 -5.69 -4.16 -4.03
C MET A 44 -5.40 -3.33 -2.79
N PHE A 45 -4.67 -2.24 -2.95
CA PHE A 45 -4.38 -1.34 -1.86
C PHE A 45 -5.62 -0.64 -1.30
N THR A 46 -6.58 -0.27 -2.16
CA THR A 46 -7.86 0.29 -1.70
C THR A 46 -8.62 -0.72 -0.83
N SER A 47 -8.55 -2.01 -1.19
CA SER A 47 -9.15 -3.07 -0.39
C SER A 47 -8.50 -3.20 1.00
N TYR A 48 -7.16 -3.08 1.08
CA TYR A 48 -6.42 -3.17 2.35
C TYR A 48 -6.56 -1.91 3.22
N PHE A 49 -6.46 -0.73 2.61
CA PHE A 49 -6.21 0.52 3.33
C PHE A 49 -7.36 1.53 3.28
N GLY A 50 -8.40 1.29 2.50
CA GLY A 50 -9.43 2.30 2.21
C GLY A 50 -8.99 3.22 1.07
N GLU A 51 -9.54 4.43 0.99
CA GLU A 51 -9.19 5.36 -0.09
C GLU A 51 -7.70 5.75 -0.05
N VAL A 52 -7.03 5.58 -1.20
CA VAL A 52 -5.59 5.77 -1.38
C VAL A 52 -5.35 6.80 -2.48
N TYR A 53 -4.47 7.77 -2.24
CA TYR A 53 -3.96 8.70 -3.24
C TYR A 53 -2.54 8.26 -3.60
N TYR A 54 -2.35 7.94 -4.89
CA TYR A 54 -1.05 7.57 -5.44
C TYR A 54 -0.33 8.80 -5.96
N GLU A 55 0.89 8.99 -5.49
CA GLU A 55 1.85 9.90 -6.11
C GLU A 55 3.05 9.04 -6.50
N VAL A 56 3.31 8.91 -7.81
CA VAL A 56 4.51 8.20 -8.29
C VAL A 56 5.73 8.93 -7.78
N SER A 57 6.61 8.20 -7.10
CA SER A 57 7.82 8.73 -6.49
C SER A 57 9.06 8.09 -7.08
N ASP A 58 10.17 8.82 -7.14
CA ASP A 58 11.49 8.26 -7.47
C ASP A 58 11.95 7.21 -6.43
N GLU A 59 11.30 7.18 -5.25
CA GLU A 59 11.54 6.19 -4.20
C GLU A 59 10.76 4.88 -4.41
N ASP A 60 9.85 4.84 -5.38
CA ASP A 60 9.12 3.63 -5.73
C ASP A 60 10.08 2.58 -6.30
N PHE A 61 9.94 1.33 -5.86
CA PHE A 61 10.86 0.27 -6.26
C PHE A 61 10.13 -1.01 -6.68
N PHE A 62 10.76 -1.70 -7.63
CA PHE A 62 10.38 -3.02 -8.09
C PHE A 62 11.62 -3.91 -8.15
N ILE A 63 11.60 -5.03 -7.44
CA ILE A 63 12.71 -5.98 -7.38
C ILE A 63 12.17 -7.38 -7.66
N ARG A 64 12.62 -7.99 -8.76
CA ARG A 64 12.28 -9.39 -9.07
C ARG A 64 13.14 -10.35 -8.24
N LYS A 65 12.50 -11.22 -7.46
CA LYS A 65 13.13 -12.27 -6.63
C LYS A 65 12.62 -13.66 -7.04
N GLY A 66 13.11 -14.15 -8.18
CA GLY A 66 12.73 -15.45 -8.73
C GLY A 66 11.27 -15.48 -9.21
N ALA A 67 10.42 -16.24 -8.51
CA ALA A 67 8.99 -16.38 -8.84
C ALA A 67 8.12 -15.23 -8.29
N VAL A 68 8.62 -14.45 -7.34
CA VAL A 68 7.91 -13.31 -6.73
C VAL A 68 8.60 -12.00 -7.06
N SER A 69 7.81 -10.93 -7.13
CA SER A 69 8.29 -9.55 -7.19
C SER A 69 8.06 -8.90 -5.84
N GLU A 70 9.06 -8.16 -5.35
CA GLU A 70 8.92 -7.25 -4.22
C GLU A 70 8.73 -5.84 -4.76
N MET A 71 7.76 -5.12 -4.20
CA MET A 71 7.41 -3.78 -4.60
C MET A 71 7.21 -2.92 -3.36
N GLY A 72 7.48 -1.63 -3.49
CA GLY A 72 7.14 -0.68 -2.46
C GLY A 72 7.19 0.74 -2.97
N GLY A 73 6.56 1.61 -2.20
CA GLY A 73 6.39 3.01 -2.53
C GLY A 73 5.72 3.77 -1.41
N ASN A 74 5.72 5.09 -1.55
CA ASN A 74 5.05 5.98 -0.62
C ASN A 74 3.61 6.20 -1.11
N MET A 75 2.65 6.16 -0.19
CA MET A 75 1.25 6.37 -0.51
C MET A 75 0.62 7.31 0.50
N ARG A 76 -0.33 8.11 0.04
CA ARG A 76 -1.16 8.93 0.93
C ARG A 76 -2.48 8.21 1.15
N LEU A 77 -2.86 8.02 2.40
CA LEU A 77 -4.12 7.40 2.80
C LEU A 77 -5.08 8.47 3.27
N ALA A 78 -6.32 8.43 2.80
CA ALA A 78 -7.38 9.21 3.42
C ALA A 78 -7.58 8.77 4.87
N ALA A 79 -7.94 9.71 5.75
CA ALA A 79 -8.31 9.39 7.11
C ALA A 79 -9.59 8.54 7.14
N SER A 80 -9.48 7.29 7.58
CA SER A 80 -10.59 6.35 7.73
C SER A 80 -10.34 5.39 8.88
N GLU A 81 -11.39 4.71 9.38
CA GLU A 81 -11.23 3.69 10.42
C GLU A 81 -10.25 2.58 10.00
N LYS A 82 -10.24 2.21 8.71
CA LYS A 82 -9.31 1.22 8.16
C LYS A 82 -7.87 1.71 8.17
N SER A 83 -7.62 2.93 7.71
CA SER A 83 -6.26 3.48 7.69
C SER A 83 -5.77 3.68 9.12
N ILE A 84 -6.55 4.30 10.00
CA ILE A 84 -6.19 4.50 11.42
C ILE A 84 -5.89 3.15 12.12
N GLY A 85 -6.64 2.08 11.82
CA GLY A 85 -6.43 0.74 12.35
C GLY A 85 -5.06 0.12 12.07
N LEU A 86 -4.36 0.58 11.03
CA LEU A 86 -3.00 0.12 10.69
C LEU A 86 -1.97 0.43 11.78
N LYS A 87 -2.20 1.44 12.63
CA LYS A 87 -1.31 1.77 13.76
C LYS A 87 -1.18 0.61 14.76
N SER A 88 -2.17 -0.26 14.82
CA SER A 88 -2.20 -1.39 15.76
C SER A 88 -1.39 -2.60 15.30
N GLY A 89 -0.72 -2.55 14.15
CA GLY A 89 0.05 -3.68 13.61
C GLY A 89 -0.83 -4.85 13.13
N ILE A 90 -2.13 -4.61 12.95
CA ILE A 90 -3.08 -5.60 12.43
C ILE A 90 -3.20 -5.32 10.92
N LEU A 91 -2.59 -6.19 10.13
CA LEU A 91 -2.71 -6.27 8.67
C LEU A 91 -3.15 -7.69 8.29
#